data_AF-A0A7C1V7T6-F1
#
_entry.id   AF-A0A7C1V7T6-F1
#
_cell.length_a   1.000
_cell.length_b   1.000
_cell.length_c   1.000
_cell.angle_alpha   90.00
_cell.angle_beta   90.00
_cell.angle_gamma   90.00
#
_symmetry.space_group_name_H-M   'P 1'
#
loop_
_entity.id
_entity.type
_entity.pdbx_description
1 polymer ?
#
loop_
_entity_poly.entity_id
_entity_poly.type
_entity_poly.pdbx_seq_one_letter_code
_entity_poly.pdbx_strand_id
1 'polypeptide(L)'
;MIFEELISLLKKKGFKDTIFILSKQPNNKIDKHTFYNELNKFSYYNSFFRVKDDLIKKGLIEIENSNKIKYIKLTKKGLDVYNKLDEINNLVKT
;
A
#
# COMPACT_ATOMS: atom_id res chain seq x y z
N MET A 1 -21.87 -2.99 7.51
CA MET A 1 -22.17 -2.46 6.16
C MET A 1 -20.90 -2.49 5.29
N ILE A 2 -20.98 -2.84 4.00
CA ILE A 2 -19.81 -3.01 3.10
C ILE A 2 -18.90 -1.75 3.06
N PHE A 3 -19.50 -0.55 3.16
CA PHE A 3 -18.76 0.70 3.14
C PHE A 3 -17.99 1.00 4.44
N GLU A 4 -18.43 0.53 5.60
CA GLU A 4 -17.77 0.81 6.89
C GLU A 4 -16.39 0.18 6.95
N GLU A 5 -16.28 -1.08 6.52
CA GLU A 5 -15.00 -1.79 6.48
C GLU A 5 -14.02 -1.17 5.49
N LEU A 6 -14.52 -0.74 4.33
CA LEU A 6 -13.71 -0.03 3.33
C LEU A 6 -13.21 1.30 3.89
N ILE A 7 -14.12 2.14 4.40
CA ILE A 7 -13.77 3.45 4.96
C ILE A 7 -12.80 3.30 6.14
N SER A 8 -13.01 2.30 6.99
CA SER A 8 -12.12 1.97 8.10
C SER A 8 -10.70 1.67 7.60
N LEU A 9 -10.57 0.80 6.58
CA LEU A 9 -9.27 0.49 5.96
C LEU A 9 -8.60 1.73 5.35
N LEU A 10 -9.35 2.53 4.58
CA LEU A 10 -8.81 3.73 3.93
C LEU A 10 -8.31 4.76 4.95
N LYS A 11 -8.95 4.84 6.13
CA LYS A 11 -8.55 5.72 7.23
C LYS A 11 -7.34 5.20 8.02
N LYS A 12 -6.95 3.93 7.89
CA LYS A 12 -5.82 3.37 8.65
C LYS A 12 -4.52 4.06 8.23
N LYS A 13 -3.82 4.63 9.22
CA LYS A 13 -2.47 5.17 9.02
C LYS A 13 -1.55 4.09 8.46
N GLY A 14 -0.87 4.42 7.36
CA GLY A 14 -0.01 3.52 6.60
C GLY A 14 -0.67 2.94 5.35
N PHE A 15 -2.00 2.91 5.23
CA PHE A 15 -2.67 2.40 4.02
C PHE A 15 -2.28 3.22 2.79
N LYS A 16 -2.60 4.52 2.80
CA LYS A 16 -2.30 5.44 1.71
C LYS A 16 -0.80 5.46 1.40
N ASP A 17 0.01 5.58 2.45
CA ASP A 17 1.47 5.64 2.35
C ASP A 17 2.04 4.41 1.64
N THR A 18 1.62 3.21 2.06
CA THR A 18 2.09 1.94 1.48
C THR A 18 1.71 1.82 0.02
N ILE A 19 0.43 2.04 -0.31
CA ILE A 19 -0.06 1.91 -1.68
C ILE A 19 0.61 2.95 -2.60
N PHE A 20 0.77 4.18 -2.13
CA PHE A 20 1.42 5.26 -2.87
C PHE A 20 2.89 4.96 -3.15
N ILE A 21 3.67 4.51 -2.15
CA ILE A 21 5.08 4.16 -2.36
C ILE A 21 5.19 3.10 -3.44
N LEU A 22 4.42 2.01 -3.30
CA LEU A 22 4.50 0.87 -4.19
C LEU A 22 4.03 1.22 -5.62
N SER A 23 3.00 2.06 -5.78
CA SER A 23 2.51 2.45 -7.12
C SER A 23 3.49 3.33 -7.90
N LYS A 24 4.51 3.90 -7.25
CA LYS A 24 5.58 4.67 -7.88
C LYS A 24 6.80 3.84 -8.27
N GLN A 25 6.85 2.56 -7.89
CA GLN A 25 8.02 1.71 -8.14
C GLN A 25 7.91 0.98 -9.47
N PRO A 26 9.02 0.72 -10.16
CA PRO A 26 9.05 -0.20 -11.29
C PRO A 26 8.46 -1.55 -10.89
N ASN A 27 7.55 -2.09 -11.72
CA ASN A 27 6.82 -3.34 -11.46
C ASN A 27 6.06 -3.38 -10.11
N ASN A 28 5.77 -2.19 -9.55
CA ASN A 28 5.17 -1.99 -8.23
C ASN A 28 5.86 -2.77 -7.11
N LYS A 29 7.18 -2.97 -7.21
CA LYS A 29 7.97 -3.82 -6.32
C LYS A 29 9.19 -3.05 -5.83
N ILE A 30 9.51 -3.23 -4.55
CA ILE A 30 10.64 -2.59 -3.89
C ILE A 30 11.19 -3.51 -2.80
N ASP A 31 12.50 -3.48 -2.58
CA ASP A 31 13.07 -4.22 -1.46
C ASP A 31 12.63 -3.58 -0.14
N LYS A 32 12.60 -4.40 0.91
CA LYS A 32 12.09 -4.00 2.22
C LYS A 32 12.88 -2.81 2.79
N HIS A 33 14.20 -2.75 2.59
CA HIS A 33 15.00 -1.67 3.18
C HIS A 33 14.66 -0.34 2.52
N THR A 34 14.67 -0.30 1.19
CA THR A 34 14.33 0.90 0.42
C THR A 34 12.88 1.32 0.67
N PHE A 35 11.94 0.39 0.81
CA PHE A 35 10.55 0.71 1.18
C PHE A 35 10.46 1.52 2.47
N TYR A 36 11.15 1.11 3.54
CA TYR A 36 11.13 1.86 4.79
C TYR A 36 11.85 3.20 4.69
N ASN A 37 12.90 3.29 3.88
CA ASN A 37 13.57 4.56 3.62
C ASN A 37 12.61 5.55 2.93
N GLU A 38 11.84 5.11 1.93
CA GLU A 38 10.80 5.92 1.28
C GLU A 38 9.68 6.28 2.26
N LEU A 39 9.21 5.32 3.07
CA LEU A 39 8.15 5.54 4.05
C LEU A 39 8.53 6.59 5.10
N ASN A 40 9.77 6.55 5.59
CA ASN A 40 10.24 7.47 6.63
C ASN A 40 10.39 8.92 6.16
N LYS A 41 10.32 9.20 4.85
CA LYS A 41 10.35 10.58 4.33
C LYS A 41 9.10 11.39 4.72
N PHE A 42 7.97 10.72 4.97
CA PHE A 42 6.69 11.40 5.26
C PHE A 42 5.79 10.64 6.25
N SER A 43 6.22 9.48 6.72
CA SER A 43 5.51 8.63 7.67
C SER A 43 6.52 8.03 8.66
N TYR A 44 6.14 6.97 9.38
CA TYR A 44 7.04 6.27 10.31
C TYR A 44 6.96 4.76 10.14
N TYR A 45 8.02 4.04 10.48
CA TYR A 45 8.13 2.58 10.40
C TYR A 45 6.86 1.80 10.83
N ASN A 46 6.32 2.12 12.01
CA ASN A 46 5.13 1.49 12.58
C ASN A 46 3.84 1.71 11.77
N SER A 47 3.78 2.66 10.83
CA SER A 47 2.58 2.91 10.03
C SER A 47 2.31 1.73 9.10
N PHE A 48 3.35 1.19 8.46
CA PHE A 48 3.22 -0.02 7.66
C PHE A 48 2.80 -1.24 8.48
N PHE A 49 3.37 -1.43 9.69
CA PHE A 49 3.02 -2.58 10.54
C PHE A 49 1.53 -2.63 10.90
N ARG A 50 0.89 -1.47 11.09
CA ARG A 50 -0.54 -1.37 11.41
C ARG A 50 -1.46 -1.88 10.30
N VAL A 51 -0.99 -1.88 9.05
CA VAL A 51 -1.79 -2.24 7.89
C VAL A 51 -1.27 -3.48 7.17
N LYS A 52 -0.04 -3.89 7.41
CA LYS A 52 0.66 -4.98 6.70
C LYS A 52 -0.20 -6.24 6.60
N ASP A 53 -0.66 -6.76 7.74
CA ASP A 53 -1.37 -8.05 7.77
C ASP A 53 -2.73 -7.96 7.09
N ASP A 54 -3.43 -6.82 7.25
CA ASP A 54 -4.70 -6.57 6.55
C ASP A 54 -4.52 -6.47 5.04
N LEU A 55 -3.49 -5.77 4.58
CA LEU A 55 -3.19 -5.61 3.15
C LEU A 55 -2.81 -6.95 2.51
N ILE A 56 -2.03 -7.78 3.21
CA ILE A 56 -1.69 -9.15 2.76
C ILE A 56 -2.95 -10.02 2.75
N LYS A 57 -3.72 -10.04 3.85
CA LYS A 57 -4.96 -10.85 3.96
C LYS A 57 -5.99 -10.48 2.88
N LYS A 58 -6.08 -9.20 2.51
CA LYS A 58 -6.97 -8.71 1.45
C LYS A 58 -6.37 -8.89 0.05
N GLY A 59 -5.13 -9.36 -0.07
CA GLY A 59 -4.43 -9.61 -1.33
C GLY A 59 -4.07 -8.32 -2.09
N LEU A 60 -3.90 -7.20 -1.38
CA LEU A 60 -3.54 -5.91 -1.98
C LEU A 60 -2.02 -5.78 -2.14
N ILE A 61 -1.26 -6.38 -1.23
CA ILE A 61 0.19 -6.49 -1.33
C ILE A 61 0.64 -7.93 -1.13
N GLU A 62 1.86 -8.22 -1.54
CA GLU A 62 2.55 -9.47 -1.26
C GLU A 62 3.98 -9.21 -0.75
N ILE A 63 4.50 -10.14 0.04
CA ILE A 63 5.89 -10.15 0.48
C ILE A 63 6.59 -11.32 -0.19
N GLU A 64 7.52 -11.03 -1.09
CA GLU A 64 8.34 -12.03 -1.78
C GLU A 64 9.71 -12.13 -1.11
N ASN A 65 10.26 -13.34 -0.98
CA ASN A 65 11.65 -13.53 -0.58
C ASN A 65 12.43 -14.03 -1.79
N SER A 66 13.41 -13.27 -2.25
CA SER A 66 14.32 -13.67 -3.34
C SER A 66 15.75 -13.42 -2.92
N ASN A 67 16.61 -14.45 -2.99
CA ASN A 67 18.04 -14.36 -2.66
C ASN A 67 18.32 -13.68 -1.30
N LYS A 68 17.57 -14.04 -0.25
CA LYS A 68 17.63 -13.45 1.11
C LYS A 68 17.17 -11.99 1.22
N ILE A 69 16.78 -11.36 0.12
CA ILE A 69 16.18 -10.02 0.10
C ILE A 69 14.66 -10.17 0.16
N LYS A 70 14.04 -9.46 1.10
CA LYS A 70 12.57 -9.37 1.18
C LYS A 70 12.10 -8.22 0.31
N TYR A 71 11.10 -8.45 -0.51
CA TYR A 71 10.44 -7.45 -1.32
C TYR A 71 9.01 -7.26 -0.88
N ILE A 72 8.52 -6.04 -1.01
CA ILE A 72 7.12 -5.70 -0.86
C ILE A 72 6.62 -5.29 -2.24
N LYS A 73 5.49 -5.85 -2.64
CA LYS A 73 4.93 -5.64 -3.98
C LYS A 73 3.44 -5.35 -3.92
N LEU A 74 2.99 -4.39 -4.71
CA LEU A 74 1.58 -4.13 -4.95
C LEU A 74 1.08 -5.19 -5.94
N THR A 75 0.04 -5.93 -5.56
CA THR A 75 -0.55 -6.91 -6.46
C THR A 75 -1.34 -6.21 -7.56
N LYS A 76 -1.73 -6.94 -8.60
CA LYS A 76 -2.68 -6.43 -9.61
C LYS A 76 -3.96 -5.89 -8.95
N LYS A 77 -4.51 -6.62 -7.98
CA LYS A 77 -5.69 -6.22 -7.20
C LYS A 77 -5.44 -4.92 -6.42
N GLY A 78 -4.27 -4.79 -5.80
CA GLY A 78 -3.88 -3.56 -5.09
C GLY A 78 -3.78 -2.35 -6.01
N LEU A 79 -3.22 -2.54 -7.20
CA LEU A 79 -3.12 -1.51 -8.23
C LEU A 79 -4.51 -1.09 -8.76
N ASP A 80 -5.41 -2.04 -9.01
CA ASP A 80 -6.77 -1.74 -9.44
C ASP A 80 -7.53 -0.91 -8.39
N VAL A 81 -7.34 -1.22 -7.10
CA VAL A 81 -7.90 -0.42 -5.99
C VAL A 81 -7.31 0.98 -5.98
N TYR A 82 -5.98 1.12 -6.13
CA TYR A 82 -5.33 2.42 -6.18
C TYR A 82 -5.88 3.30 -7.31
N ASN A 83 -6.00 2.76 -8.52
CA ASN A 83 -6.50 3.48 -9.69
C ASN A 83 -7.94 3.95 -9.47
N LYS A 84 -8.82 3.08 -8.96
CA LYS A 84 -10.21 3.45 -8.61
C LYS A 84 -10.29 4.55 -7.55
N LEU A 85 -9.40 4.52 -6.56
CA LEU A 85 -9.35 5.58 -5.54
C LEU A 85 -8.85 6.91 -6.13
N ASP A 86 -7.92 6.87 -7.08
CA ASP A 86 -7.46 8.08 -7.77
C ASP A 86 -8.56 8.66 -8.68
N GLU A 87 -9.30 7.83 -9.39
CA GLU A 87 -10.50 8.23 -10.14
C GLU A 87 -11.51 8.95 -9.24
N ILE A 88 -11.87 8.35 -8.09
CA ILE A 88 -12.78 8.97 -7.12
C ILE A 88 -12.22 10.30 -6.60
N ASN A 89 -10.93 10.35 -6.28
CA ASN A 89 -10.27 11.56 -5.81
C ASN A 89 -10.33 12.69 -6.85
N ASN A 90 -10.18 12.37 -8.13
CA ASN A 90 -10.29 13.33 -9.23
C ASN A 90 -11.73 13.83 -9.42
N LEU A 91 -12.75 13.00 -9.15
CA LEU A 91 -14.15 13.40 -9.16
C LEU A 91 -14.55 14.32 -8.01
N VAL A 92 -13.89 14.21 -6.85
CA VAL A 92 -14.22 14.99 -5.64
C VAL A 92 -13.43 16.30 -5.56
N LYS A 93 -12.26 16.38 -6.20
CA LYS A 93 -11.38 17.57 -6.19
C LYS A 93 -11.90 18.76 -7.00
N THR A 94 -13.01 18.62 -7.72
CA THR A 94 -13.71 19.73 -8.40
C THR A 94 -14.05 20.88 -7.46
#